data_AF-A0A3E1EQY9-F1
#
_entry.id   AF-A0A3E1EQY9-F1
#
_cell.length_a   1.000
_cell.length_b   1.000
_cell.length_c   1.000
_cell.angle_alpha   90.00
_cell.angle_beta   90.00
_cell.angle_gamma   90.00
#
_symmetry.space_group_name_H-M   'P 1'
#
loop_
_entity.id
_entity.type
_entity.pdbx_description
1 polymer ?
#
loop_
_entity_poly.entity_id
_entity_poly.type
_entity_poly.pdbx_seq_one_letter_code
_entity_poly.pdbx_strand_id
1 'polypeptide(L)'
;MRIRLLLPVLFSLFTARAALAQAAPAFDHVNGTVVVFNSDSPESKEIAEYYIKARGIAPGNQVGLRCPLTETITREVYTTQIEGPLRAAFSSRGWWRTQKVANEGNLAVLTSVRVLVIIKGIPLRISEQSHGKDPKTGQPIAPQPLEINAASVDSEFACFGILDRKIDGPIKNLYFTNPEPFWKTPLTPLFLTGRIDGPDKATAIRLIDDAIAVEKAGGLYGKAYIDLAQKNDGGYKQGEDWIRNCAALCIAKGIPVAVDHAAPTFPKGYPMKDAALYFGWYTEHVDGPFLSPSFRFARGAVACHIHSFSASTLTNPNSYWSAPLLARGAAFTPGNVWEPYLSMCTFLDVMTDRLLAGWMVSEAAWCATPAMSWMNTMLGDPLYRPFPVTTSGDRKKSADYRALRLAAQRWSAAGDRDALIKNLQEAGSSLKSGSIYEFLAERAQTGKPGAAAREAAPWLKLAETAYKDPADQLRIALTRAGTLRRDGDPKAAARVLEEAATKFARIPESEAARIYLKQLREQP
;
A
#
# COMPACT_ATOMS: atom_id res chain seq x y z
N MET A 1 -23.42 47.43 -15.85
CA MET A 1 -23.64 45.98 -16.08
C MET A 1 -22.57 45.48 -17.05
N ARG A 2 -21.46 44.93 -16.54
CA ARG A 2 -20.36 44.41 -17.38
C ARG A 2 -20.06 42.98 -16.94
N ILE A 3 -20.62 42.03 -17.67
CA ILE A 3 -20.32 40.60 -17.57
C ILE A 3 -18.89 40.42 -18.10
N ARG A 4 -17.90 40.26 -17.21
CA ARG A 4 -16.55 39.83 -17.58
C ARG A 4 -16.57 38.31 -17.73
N LEU A 5 -16.35 37.85 -18.97
CA LEU A 5 -16.13 36.45 -19.34
C LEU A 5 -15.04 35.82 -18.44
N LEU A 6 -15.44 34.81 -17.68
CA LEU A 6 -14.56 33.89 -16.92
C LEU A 6 -14.30 32.62 -17.75
N LEU A 7 -13.66 32.73 -18.93
CA LEU A 7 -13.28 31.56 -19.73
C LEU A 7 -12.03 31.91 -20.57
N PRO A 8 -10.79 31.71 -20.04
CA PRO A 8 -9.86 30.85 -20.79
C PRO A 8 -8.82 30.06 -19.95
N VAL A 9 -8.88 30.00 -18.61
CA VAL A 9 -7.79 29.40 -17.80
C VAL A 9 -7.80 27.86 -17.77
N LEU A 10 -8.96 27.24 -18.00
CA LEU A 10 -9.05 25.78 -18.21
C LEU A 10 -8.42 25.35 -19.56
N PHE A 11 -8.18 26.28 -20.49
CA PHE A 11 -7.61 25.93 -21.79
C PHE A 11 -6.08 25.82 -21.72
N SER A 12 -5.35 26.69 -21.02
CA SER A 12 -3.88 26.68 -20.99
C SER A 12 -3.26 25.44 -20.31
N LEU A 13 -3.95 24.80 -19.36
CA LEU A 13 -3.55 23.49 -18.81
C LEU A 13 -3.90 22.32 -19.75
N PHE A 14 -4.88 22.49 -20.65
CA PHE A 14 -5.43 21.43 -21.51
C PHE A 14 -5.09 21.56 -23.01
N THR A 15 -4.51 22.67 -23.50
CA THR A 15 -4.37 22.95 -24.95
C THR A 15 -2.95 23.08 -25.47
N ALA A 16 -2.09 22.15 -25.08
CA ALA A 16 -0.92 21.83 -25.88
C ALA A 16 -0.92 20.33 -26.13
N ARG A 17 -0.76 19.92 -27.40
CA ARG A 17 -0.41 18.56 -27.79
C ARG A 17 0.86 18.19 -27.04
N ALA A 18 0.72 17.62 -25.84
CA ALA A 18 1.71 16.66 -25.39
C ALA A 18 1.75 15.63 -26.51
N ALA A 19 2.92 15.41 -27.10
CA ALA A 19 3.16 14.15 -27.80
C ALA A 19 2.97 13.08 -26.71
N LEU A 20 1.72 12.65 -26.54
CA LEU A 20 1.40 11.41 -25.87
C LEU A 20 2.08 10.38 -26.74
N ALA A 21 3.33 10.06 -26.42
CA ALA A 21 3.87 8.75 -26.74
C ALA A 21 2.76 7.80 -26.29
N GLN A 22 2.10 7.18 -27.26
CA GLN A 22 0.97 6.32 -27.00
C GLN A 22 1.55 5.15 -26.23
N ALA A 23 1.53 5.26 -24.90
CA ALA A 23 2.06 4.25 -24.03
C ALA A 23 1.34 2.96 -24.41
N ALA A 24 2.13 1.93 -24.75
CA ALA A 24 1.56 0.64 -25.09
C ALA A 24 0.59 0.22 -23.96
N PRO A 25 -0.56 -0.38 -24.30
CA PRO A 25 -1.46 -0.87 -23.28
C PRO A 25 -0.69 -1.78 -22.32
N ALA A 26 -0.93 -1.62 -21.01
CA ALA A 26 -0.30 -2.45 -20.00
C ALA A 26 -0.62 -3.93 -20.28
N PHE A 27 0.36 -4.83 -20.08
CA PHE A 27 0.16 -6.26 -20.29
C PHE A 27 -0.97 -6.79 -19.41
N ASP A 28 -1.90 -7.54 -20.00
CA ASP A 28 -3.03 -8.09 -19.26
C ASP A 28 -2.74 -9.51 -18.74
N HIS A 29 -2.67 -9.65 -17.41
CA HIS A 29 -2.43 -10.93 -16.74
C HIS A 29 -3.70 -11.78 -16.58
N VAL A 30 -4.88 -11.30 -16.98
CA VAL A 30 -6.16 -12.03 -16.82
C VAL A 30 -6.09 -13.46 -17.37
N ASN A 31 -5.51 -13.66 -18.56
CA ASN A 31 -5.38 -15.00 -19.17
C ASN A 31 -4.39 -15.91 -18.44
N GLY A 32 -3.38 -15.34 -17.78
CA GLY A 32 -2.39 -16.05 -16.97
C GLY A 32 -2.76 -16.14 -15.48
N THR A 33 -4.01 -15.85 -15.12
CA THR A 33 -4.47 -15.82 -13.74
C THR A 33 -5.29 -17.08 -13.41
N VAL A 34 -5.01 -17.69 -12.25
CA VAL A 34 -5.81 -18.79 -11.68
C VAL A 34 -6.32 -18.41 -10.30
N VAL A 35 -7.60 -18.70 -10.04
CA VAL A 35 -8.27 -18.44 -8.75
C VAL A 35 -8.30 -19.71 -7.90
N VAL A 36 -7.81 -19.63 -6.67
CA VAL A 36 -7.75 -20.75 -5.72
C VAL A 36 -8.71 -20.45 -4.57
N PHE A 37 -9.66 -21.35 -4.33
CA PHE A 37 -10.69 -21.18 -3.30
C PHE A 37 -10.88 -22.45 -2.46
N ASN A 38 -11.45 -22.29 -1.27
CA ASN A 38 -11.76 -23.42 -0.39
C ASN A 38 -13.14 -23.99 -0.73
N SER A 39 -13.18 -25.23 -1.22
CA SER A 39 -14.40 -25.95 -1.59
C SER A 39 -15.29 -26.31 -0.39
N ASP A 40 -14.71 -26.37 0.81
CA ASP A 40 -15.45 -26.61 2.05
C ASP A 40 -16.08 -25.32 2.62
N SER A 41 -15.85 -24.16 1.96
CA SER A 41 -16.46 -22.87 2.29
C SER A 41 -17.37 -22.38 1.15
N PRO A 42 -18.70 -22.38 1.34
CA PRO A 42 -19.62 -21.77 0.38
C PRO A 42 -19.29 -20.30 0.09
N GLU A 43 -18.88 -19.55 1.13
CA GLU A 43 -18.47 -18.15 1.02
C GLU A 43 -17.24 -18.00 0.10
N SER A 44 -16.24 -18.86 0.26
CA SER A 44 -15.03 -18.84 -0.58
C SER A 44 -15.38 -19.06 -2.05
N LYS A 45 -16.26 -20.02 -2.34
CA LYS A 45 -16.74 -20.30 -3.69
C LYS A 45 -17.48 -19.10 -4.30
N GLU A 46 -18.37 -18.48 -3.55
CA GLU A 46 -19.12 -17.31 -4.02
C GLU A 46 -18.21 -16.11 -4.35
N ILE A 47 -17.18 -15.85 -3.53
CA ILE A 47 -16.19 -14.79 -3.81
C ILE A 47 -15.37 -15.14 -5.06
N ALA A 48 -14.95 -16.40 -5.21
CA ALA A 48 -14.20 -16.86 -6.38
C ALA A 48 -14.98 -16.67 -7.69
N GLU A 49 -16.24 -17.13 -7.71
CA GLU A 49 -17.14 -16.97 -8.86
C GLU A 49 -17.38 -15.50 -9.20
N TYR A 50 -17.56 -14.66 -8.17
CA TYR A 50 -17.69 -13.23 -8.34
C TYR A 50 -16.43 -12.61 -8.98
N TYR A 51 -15.24 -12.92 -8.46
CA TYR A 51 -13.98 -12.39 -8.96
C TYR A 51 -13.71 -12.79 -10.41
N ILE A 52 -13.93 -14.07 -10.75
CA ILE A 52 -13.79 -14.59 -12.11
C ILE A 52 -14.65 -13.78 -13.08
N LYS A 53 -15.93 -13.59 -12.73
CA LYS A 53 -16.87 -12.81 -13.55
C LYS A 53 -16.45 -11.33 -13.65
N ALA A 54 -16.06 -10.72 -12.54
CA ALA A 54 -15.73 -9.30 -12.47
C ALA A 54 -14.48 -8.94 -13.29
N ARG A 55 -13.47 -9.82 -13.29
CA ARG A 55 -12.21 -9.65 -14.03
C ARG A 55 -12.21 -10.27 -15.44
N GLY A 56 -13.27 -11.00 -15.81
CA GLY A 56 -13.31 -11.70 -17.10
C GLY A 56 -12.30 -12.83 -17.23
N ILE A 57 -11.94 -13.47 -16.10
CA ILE A 57 -11.05 -14.62 -16.07
C ILE A 57 -11.79 -15.82 -16.68
N ALA A 58 -11.08 -16.68 -17.41
CA ALA A 58 -11.68 -17.88 -18.00
C ALA A 58 -12.35 -18.75 -16.91
N PRO A 59 -13.59 -19.25 -17.08
CA PRO A 59 -14.29 -20.02 -16.04
C PRO A 59 -13.57 -21.29 -15.58
N GLY A 60 -12.70 -21.85 -16.44
CA GLY A 60 -11.85 -23.00 -16.12
C GLY A 60 -10.57 -22.65 -15.34
N ASN A 61 -10.19 -21.37 -15.23
CA ASN A 61 -9.00 -20.93 -14.52
C ASN A 61 -9.25 -20.78 -13.01
N GLN A 62 -9.74 -21.85 -12.41
CA GLN A 62 -9.96 -21.94 -10.97
C GLN A 62 -9.68 -23.34 -10.43
N VAL A 63 -9.25 -23.41 -9.18
CA VAL A 63 -8.98 -24.65 -8.43
C VAL A 63 -9.65 -24.56 -7.07
N GLY A 64 -10.62 -25.44 -6.85
CA GLY A 64 -11.20 -25.66 -5.52
C GLY A 64 -10.35 -26.66 -4.75
N LEU A 65 -9.90 -26.27 -3.55
CA LEU A 65 -9.15 -27.12 -2.63
C LEU A 65 -10.03 -27.46 -1.42
N ARG A 66 -9.90 -28.65 -0.86
CA ARG A 66 -10.56 -29.01 0.41
C ARG A 66 -9.54 -28.86 1.53
N CYS A 67 -9.77 -27.94 2.46
CA CYS A 67 -8.83 -27.65 3.54
C CYS A 67 -9.53 -27.00 4.74
N PRO A 68 -8.90 -26.98 5.93
CA PRO A 68 -9.50 -26.39 7.12
C PRO A 68 -9.82 -24.90 6.95
N LEU A 69 -10.83 -24.44 7.70
CA LEU A 69 -11.21 -23.01 7.75
C LEU A 69 -10.37 -22.20 8.77
N THR A 70 -9.48 -22.85 9.52
CA THR A 70 -8.61 -22.18 10.48
C THR A 70 -7.49 -21.41 9.78
N GLU A 71 -7.11 -20.25 10.32
CA GLU A 71 -6.04 -19.44 9.74
C GLU A 71 -4.66 -20.11 9.81
N THR A 72 -4.43 -20.94 10.84
CA THR A 72 -3.16 -21.66 11.04
C THR A 72 -3.35 -23.16 10.83
N ILE A 73 -2.45 -23.76 10.06
CA ILE A 73 -2.42 -25.20 9.76
C ILE A 73 -1.00 -25.76 9.93
N THR A 74 -0.88 -27.07 10.03
CA THR A 74 0.43 -27.74 10.02
C THR A 74 0.99 -27.85 8.61
N ARG A 75 2.31 -28.06 8.51
CA ARG A 75 2.99 -28.33 7.24
C ARG A 75 2.43 -29.56 6.52
N GLU A 76 2.08 -30.61 7.26
CA GLU A 76 1.48 -31.83 6.70
C GLU A 76 0.12 -31.53 6.02
N VAL A 77 -0.76 -30.78 6.70
CA VAL A 77 -2.05 -30.36 6.14
C VAL A 77 -1.83 -29.52 4.88
N TYR A 78 -0.91 -28.56 4.91
CA TYR A 78 -0.57 -27.75 3.74
C TYR A 78 -0.12 -28.63 2.56
N THR A 79 0.84 -29.53 2.77
CA THR A 79 1.40 -30.37 1.71
C THR A 79 0.34 -31.30 1.11
N THR A 80 -0.45 -31.95 1.96
CA THR A 80 -1.38 -33.02 1.53
C THR A 80 -2.70 -32.50 0.99
N GLN A 81 -3.23 -31.40 1.54
CA GLN A 81 -4.57 -30.90 1.22
C GLN A 81 -4.56 -29.65 0.34
N ILE A 82 -3.45 -28.91 0.28
CA ILE A 82 -3.36 -27.64 -0.44
C ILE A 82 -2.35 -27.73 -1.59
N GLU A 83 -1.06 -27.86 -1.28
CA GLU A 83 0.00 -27.80 -2.28
C GLU A 83 -0.04 -28.98 -3.25
N GLY A 84 -0.13 -30.22 -2.75
CA GLY A 84 -0.18 -31.42 -3.57
C GLY A 84 -1.32 -31.38 -4.59
N PRO A 85 -2.58 -31.17 -4.16
CA PRO A 85 -3.71 -31.03 -5.07
C PRO A 85 -3.60 -29.85 -6.04
N LEU A 86 -3.05 -28.71 -5.61
CA LEU A 86 -2.82 -27.57 -6.50
C LEU A 86 -1.79 -27.91 -7.59
N ARG A 87 -0.65 -28.51 -7.22
CA ARG A 87 0.37 -28.98 -8.18
C ARG A 87 -0.21 -30.03 -9.16
N ALA A 88 -1.04 -30.94 -8.67
CA ALA A 88 -1.71 -31.94 -9.52
C ALA A 88 -2.68 -31.29 -10.53
N ALA A 89 -3.43 -30.25 -10.12
CA ALA A 89 -4.28 -29.48 -11.01
C ALA A 89 -3.46 -28.76 -12.10
N PHE A 90 -2.32 -28.14 -11.74
CA PHE A 90 -1.43 -27.49 -12.70
C PHE A 90 -0.87 -28.46 -13.74
N SER A 91 -0.43 -29.64 -13.31
CA SER A 91 0.11 -30.66 -14.21
C SER A 91 -0.98 -31.26 -15.13
N SER A 92 -2.14 -31.63 -14.57
CA SER A 92 -3.22 -32.26 -15.34
C SER A 92 -3.86 -31.31 -16.37
N ARG A 93 -3.85 -30.00 -16.11
CA ARG A 93 -4.37 -28.97 -17.03
C ARG A 93 -3.32 -28.45 -18.01
N GLY A 94 -2.08 -28.93 -17.93
CA GLY A 94 -0.98 -28.48 -18.78
C GLY A 94 -0.62 -27.01 -18.55
N TRP A 95 -0.93 -26.45 -17.38
CA TRP A 95 -0.59 -25.06 -17.06
C TRP A 95 0.91 -24.86 -16.85
N TRP A 96 1.62 -25.95 -16.57
CA TRP A 96 3.07 -26.03 -16.57
C TRP A 96 3.54 -27.41 -17.06
N ARG A 97 4.85 -27.57 -17.21
CA ARG A 97 5.53 -28.87 -17.21
C ARG A 97 6.53 -28.89 -16.06
N THR A 98 7.08 -30.06 -15.75
CA THR A 98 8.16 -30.16 -14.76
C THR A 98 9.40 -30.74 -15.41
N GLN A 99 10.57 -30.26 -14.97
CA GLN A 99 11.86 -30.71 -15.47
C GLN A 99 12.88 -30.68 -14.34
N LYS A 100 13.77 -31.67 -14.33
CA LYS A 100 14.97 -31.63 -13.48
C LYS A 100 16.00 -30.71 -14.12
N VAL A 101 16.30 -29.60 -13.46
CA VAL A 101 17.28 -28.60 -13.86
C VAL A 101 18.58 -28.82 -13.07
N ALA A 102 19.71 -28.80 -13.76
CA ALA A 102 21.01 -29.02 -13.14
C ALA A 102 21.26 -27.98 -12.04
N ASN A 103 21.68 -28.43 -10.86
CA ASN A 103 21.93 -27.61 -9.66
C ASN A 103 20.72 -26.86 -9.07
N GLU A 104 19.54 -26.92 -9.69
CA GLU A 104 18.32 -26.26 -9.20
C GLU A 104 17.21 -27.24 -8.78
N GLY A 105 17.34 -28.52 -9.13
CA GLY A 105 16.38 -29.56 -8.74
C GLY A 105 15.18 -29.67 -9.68
N ASN A 106 14.07 -30.22 -9.22
CA ASN A 106 12.85 -30.30 -10.01
C ASN A 106 12.12 -28.94 -9.99
N LEU A 107 11.95 -28.34 -11.17
CA LEU A 107 11.27 -27.06 -11.34
C LEU A 107 10.08 -27.21 -12.29
N ALA A 108 9.06 -26.38 -12.06
CA ALA A 108 8.08 -26.09 -13.09
C ALA A 108 8.77 -25.33 -14.23
N VAL A 109 8.43 -25.66 -15.47
CA VAL A 109 8.93 -25.01 -16.69
C VAL A 109 7.76 -24.79 -17.65
N LEU A 110 7.90 -23.85 -18.59
CA LEU A 110 6.86 -23.53 -19.58
C LEU A 110 5.51 -23.21 -18.92
N THR A 111 5.52 -22.32 -17.93
CA THR A 111 4.32 -21.92 -17.18
C THR A 111 3.48 -20.94 -18.00
N SER A 112 2.20 -21.27 -18.18
CA SER A 112 1.20 -20.38 -18.78
C SER A 112 0.51 -19.49 -17.74
N VAL A 113 0.42 -19.99 -16.50
CA VAL A 113 -0.09 -19.25 -15.34
C VAL A 113 1.06 -18.44 -14.73
N ARG A 114 0.77 -17.18 -14.40
CA ARG A 114 1.70 -16.20 -13.81
C ARG A 114 1.18 -15.61 -12.50
N VAL A 115 -0.13 -15.63 -12.29
CA VAL A 115 -0.79 -15.05 -11.12
C VAL A 115 -1.68 -16.08 -10.43
N LEU A 116 -1.56 -16.19 -9.11
CA LEU A 116 -2.45 -16.96 -8.25
C LEU A 116 -3.26 -16.01 -7.37
N VAL A 117 -4.59 -16.09 -7.48
CA VAL A 117 -5.49 -15.34 -6.60
C VAL A 117 -6.01 -16.27 -5.53
N ILE A 118 -5.72 -15.97 -4.28
CA ILE A 118 -6.12 -16.77 -3.13
C ILE A 118 -7.39 -16.16 -2.55
N ILE A 119 -8.44 -16.95 -2.42
CA ILE A 119 -9.73 -16.48 -1.93
C ILE A 119 -9.88 -16.78 -0.44
N LYS A 120 -10.52 -15.86 0.29
CA LYS A 120 -10.98 -16.03 1.68
C LYS A 120 -11.45 -17.45 1.96
N GLY A 121 -10.96 -18.03 3.05
CA GLY A 121 -11.26 -19.42 3.46
C GLY A 121 -10.13 -20.41 3.17
N ILE A 122 -9.16 -20.06 2.32
CA ILE A 122 -7.86 -20.76 2.30
C ILE A 122 -7.07 -20.36 3.56
N PRO A 123 -6.46 -21.31 4.30
CA PRO A 123 -5.62 -21.00 5.47
C PRO A 123 -4.59 -19.90 5.19
N LEU A 124 -4.26 -19.12 6.22
CA LEU A 124 -3.37 -17.96 6.12
C LEU A 124 -1.90 -18.36 6.26
N ARG A 125 -1.60 -19.24 7.21
CA ARG A 125 -0.23 -19.53 7.61
C ARG A 125 -0.01 -20.98 8.04
N ILE A 126 1.23 -21.41 7.87
CA ILE A 126 1.76 -22.71 8.25
C ILE A 126 2.52 -22.53 9.56
N SER A 127 2.25 -23.40 10.52
CA SER A 127 2.96 -23.44 11.80
C SER A 127 4.34 -24.08 11.65
N GLU A 128 5.25 -23.71 12.55
CA GLU A 128 6.54 -24.38 12.69
C GLU A 128 6.36 -25.89 12.89
N GLN A 129 7.07 -26.69 12.11
CA GLN A 129 7.22 -28.12 12.29
C GLN A 129 8.47 -28.42 13.12
N SER A 130 8.41 -29.49 13.91
CA SER A 130 9.54 -29.99 14.70
C SER A 130 10.79 -30.24 13.85
N HIS A 131 11.93 -29.75 14.33
CA HIS A 131 13.28 -29.98 13.78
C HIS A 131 13.89 -31.31 14.25
N GLY A 132 13.06 -32.21 14.78
CA GLY A 132 13.51 -33.46 15.37
C GLY A 132 14.05 -33.27 16.80
N LYS A 133 14.86 -34.23 17.24
CA LYS A 133 15.42 -34.26 18.59
C LYS A 133 16.94 -34.37 18.51
N ASP A 134 17.62 -33.70 19.42
CA ASP A 134 19.08 -33.81 19.57
C ASP A 134 19.43 -35.28 19.91
N PRO A 135 20.28 -35.95 19.10
CA PRO A 135 20.65 -37.34 19.33
C PRO A 135 21.33 -37.62 20.67
N LYS A 136 21.96 -36.61 21.29
CA LYS A 136 22.68 -36.72 22.56
C LYS A 136 21.78 -36.48 23.77
N THR A 137 20.84 -35.54 23.67
CA THR A 137 20.02 -35.12 24.82
C THR A 137 18.57 -35.61 24.74
N GLY A 138 18.11 -36.06 23.57
CA GLY A 138 16.72 -36.47 23.32
C GLY A 138 15.71 -35.31 23.35
N GLN A 139 16.17 -34.07 23.53
CA GLN A 139 15.33 -32.88 23.59
C GLN A 139 14.99 -32.37 22.18
N PRO A 140 13.83 -31.73 21.98
CA PRO A 140 13.50 -31.08 20.72
C PRO A 140 14.58 -30.07 20.31
N ILE A 141 14.98 -30.10 19.04
CA ILE A 141 15.91 -29.10 18.51
C ILE A 141 15.13 -27.79 18.36
N ALA A 142 15.58 -26.74 19.04
CA ALA A 142 15.06 -25.41 18.83
C ALA A 142 15.66 -24.84 17.54
N PRO A 143 14.84 -24.33 16.59
CA PRO A 143 15.37 -23.73 15.38
C PRO A 143 16.17 -22.47 15.70
N GLN A 144 17.26 -22.26 14.97
CA GLN A 144 17.97 -20.99 15.01
C GLN A 144 17.20 -19.90 14.25
N PRO A 145 17.47 -18.62 14.51
CA PRO A 145 17.00 -17.53 13.65
C PRO A 145 17.29 -17.84 12.17
N LEU A 146 16.31 -17.62 11.30
CA LEU A 146 16.38 -17.91 9.86
C LEU A 146 16.46 -19.40 9.48
N GLU A 147 16.36 -20.33 10.44
CA GLU A 147 16.22 -21.78 10.20
C GLU A 147 14.81 -22.29 10.52
N ILE A 148 13.85 -21.38 10.75
CA ILE A 148 12.44 -21.72 10.97
C ILE A 148 11.75 -22.12 9.65
N ASN A 149 10.72 -22.95 9.73
CA ASN A 149 9.92 -23.41 8.59
C ASN A 149 8.44 -23.03 8.65
N ALA A 150 8.03 -22.20 9.61
CA ALA A 150 6.79 -21.45 9.55
C ALA A 150 6.79 -20.51 8.33
N ALA A 151 5.64 -20.36 7.69
CA ALA A 151 5.51 -19.52 6.50
C ALA A 151 4.05 -19.06 6.32
N SER A 152 3.84 -18.05 5.49
CA SER A 152 2.52 -17.77 4.93
C SER A 152 2.21 -18.73 3.78
N VAL A 153 0.92 -19.11 3.65
CA VAL A 153 0.46 -19.91 2.50
C VAL A 153 0.70 -19.16 1.18
N ASP A 154 0.52 -17.84 1.20
CA ASP A 154 0.70 -16.94 0.06
C ASP A 154 2.14 -16.93 -0.48
N SER A 155 3.13 -16.89 0.41
CA SER A 155 4.55 -16.91 0.04
C SER A 155 5.01 -18.29 -0.43
N GLU A 156 4.43 -19.35 0.13
CA GLU A 156 4.65 -20.72 -0.35
C GLU A 156 4.07 -20.92 -1.75
N PHE A 157 2.90 -20.37 -2.03
CA PHE A 157 2.31 -20.34 -3.37
C PHE A 157 3.14 -19.51 -4.35
N ALA A 158 3.84 -18.48 -3.91
CA ALA A 158 4.68 -17.67 -4.80
C ALA A 158 5.90 -18.44 -5.34
N CYS A 159 6.34 -19.49 -4.64
CA CYS A 159 7.46 -20.34 -5.04
C CYS A 159 7.13 -21.83 -5.19
N PHE A 160 5.84 -22.22 -5.21
CA PHE A 160 5.43 -23.63 -5.24
C PHE A 160 5.84 -24.39 -6.52
N GLY A 161 6.29 -23.68 -7.57
CA GLY A 161 6.88 -24.31 -8.75
C GLY A 161 8.32 -24.78 -8.55
N ILE A 162 8.97 -24.47 -7.42
CA ILE A 162 10.19 -25.14 -6.97
C ILE A 162 9.74 -26.43 -6.26
N LEU A 163 9.78 -27.57 -6.96
CA LEU A 163 9.13 -28.79 -6.47
C LEU A 163 9.83 -29.38 -5.25
N ASP A 164 11.16 -29.31 -5.24
CA ASP A 164 12.03 -29.82 -4.16
C ASP A 164 12.53 -28.69 -3.25
N ARG A 165 11.72 -27.63 -3.03
CA ARG A 165 12.18 -26.47 -2.26
C ARG A 165 12.58 -26.87 -0.83
N LYS A 166 13.61 -26.20 -0.30
CA LYS A 166 13.89 -26.21 1.13
C LYS A 166 12.78 -25.45 1.86
N ILE A 167 12.29 -26.00 2.97
CA ILE A 167 11.26 -25.38 3.80
C ILE A 167 11.83 -24.59 4.99
N ASP A 168 13.05 -24.92 5.44
CA ASP A 168 13.70 -24.17 6.52
C ASP A 168 14.40 -22.92 5.98
N GLY A 169 13.98 -21.78 6.52
CA GLY A 169 14.50 -20.47 6.19
C GLY A 169 13.89 -19.85 4.92
N PRO A 170 14.16 -18.57 4.70
CA PRO A 170 13.65 -17.84 3.54
C PRO A 170 14.31 -18.32 2.25
N ILE A 171 13.53 -18.40 1.18
CA ILE A 171 14.02 -18.54 -0.18
C ILE A 171 14.23 -17.14 -0.77
N LYS A 172 15.37 -16.89 -1.42
CA LYS A 172 15.60 -15.61 -2.10
C LYS A 172 14.56 -15.39 -3.20
N ASN A 173 13.88 -14.25 -3.18
CA ASN A 173 13.04 -13.84 -4.29
C ASN A 173 13.91 -13.32 -5.46
N LEU A 174 13.93 -14.04 -6.58
CA LEU A 174 14.67 -13.62 -7.78
C LEU A 174 14.03 -12.42 -8.50
N TYR A 175 12.78 -12.07 -8.17
CA TYR A 175 12.12 -10.88 -8.69
C TYR A 175 12.39 -9.61 -7.87
N PHE A 176 13.01 -9.75 -6.70
CA PHE A 176 13.30 -8.60 -5.83
C PHE A 176 14.13 -7.54 -6.56
N THR A 177 13.69 -6.28 -6.46
CA THR A 177 14.23 -5.07 -7.09
C THR A 177 14.41 -5.12 -8.61
N ASN A 178 13.77 -6.06 -9.29
CA ASN A 178 13.85 -6.16 -10.74
C ASN A 178 13.36 -4.85 -11.41
N PRO A 179 14.08 -4.34 -12.43
CA PRO A 179 13.68 -3.11 -13.11
C PRO A 179 12.51 -3.33 -14.10
N GLU A 180 12.26 -4.58 -14.52
CA GLU A 180 11.23 -4.89 -15.51
C GLU A 180 9.97 -5.50 -14.87
N PRO A 181 8.77 -5.22 -15.45
CA PRO A 181 7.54 -5.90 -15.07
C PRO A 181 7.64 -7.42 -15.21
N PHE A 182 6.91 -8.16 -14.36
CA PHE A 182 7.02 -9.61 -14.26
C PHE A 182 6.75 -10.33 -15.58
N TRP A 183 5.82 -9.84 -16.40
CA TRP A 183 5.50 -10.46 -17.69
C TRP A 183 6.69 -10.45 -18.68
N LYS A 184 7.64 -9.51 -18.56
CA LYS A 184 8.85 -9.47 -19.39
C LYS A 184 10.00 -10.31 -18.84
N THR A 185 9.88 -10.78 -17.60
CA THR A 185 10.93 -11.55 -16.97
C THR A 185 10.59 -13.03 -17.09
N PRO A 186 11.48 -13.87 -17.66
CA PRO A 186 11.28 -15.32 -17.71
C PRO A 186 11.63 -15.96 -16.35
N LEU A 187 11.16 -15.37 -15.25
CA LEU A 187 11.41 -15.84 -13.89
C LEU A 187 10.52 -17.05 -13.61
N THR A 188 11.01 -18.19 -14.05
CA THR A 188 10.45 -19.49 -13.73
C THR A 188 11.21 -20.06 -12.53
N PRO A 189 10.56 -20.66 -11.52
CA PRO A 189 9.14 -21.00 -11.44
C PRO A 189 8.37 -20.15 -10.40
N LEU A 190 8.52 -18.82 -10.45
CA LEU A 190 7.86 -17.91 -9.52
C LEU A 190 6.45 -17.53 -9.99
N PHE A 191 5.58 -17.20 -9.04
CA PHE A 191 4.21 -16.75 -9.28
C PHE A 191 3.92 -15.50 -8.46
N LEU A 192 3.17 -14.57 -9.05
CA LEU A 192 2.64 -13.44 -8.30
C LEU A 192 1.40 -13.92 -7.55
N THR A 193 1.41 -13.81 -6.22
CA THR A 193 0.24 -14.16 -5.41
C THR A 193 -0.42 -12.90 -4.88
N GLY A 194 -1.74 -12.95 -4.75
CA GLY A 194 -2.51 -11.97 -3.99
C GLY A 194 -3.76 -12.61 -3.40
N ARG A 195 -4.13 -12.18 -2.20
CA ARG A 195 -5.21 -12.74 -1.42
C ARG A 195 -6.37 -11.77 -1.32
N ILE A 196 -7.54 -12.19 -1.79
CA ILE A 196 -8.81 -11.49 -1.61
C ILE A 196 -9.47 -12.03 -0.34
N ASP A 197 -9.19 -11.39 0.77
CA ASP A 197 -9.64 -11.76 2.12
C ASP A 197 -9.75 -10.51 3.01
N GLY A 198 -10.39 -10.67 4.16
CA GLY A 198 -10.62 -9.62 5.16
C GLY A 198 -11.52 -10.14 6.28
N PRO A 199 -11.95 -9.27 7.20
CA PRO A 199 -12.77 -9.68 8.35
C PRO A 199 -14.05 -10.43 7.97
N ASP A 200 -14.62 -10.09 6.81
CA ASP A 200 -15.86 -10.66 6.30
C ASP A 200 -15.87 -10.73 4.76
N LYS A 201 -16.87 -11.43 4.22
CA LYS A 201 -17.15 -11.51 2.78
C LYS A 201 -17.33 -10.14 2.13
N ALA A 202 -18.00 -9.22 2.82
CA ALA A 202 -18.29 -7.89 2.28
C ALA A 202 -17.00 -7.11 2.01
N THR A 203 -16.02 -7.22 2.90
CA THR A 203 -14.68 -6.67 2.73
C THR A 203 -14.00 -7.30 1.53
N ALA A 204 -13.99 -8.63 1.41
CA ALA A 204 -13.38 -9.34 0.28
C ALA A 204 -13.96 -8.90 -1.08
N ILE A 205 -15.29 -8.82 -1.20
CA ILE A 205 -15.98 -8.33 -2.42
C ILE A 205 -15.62 -6.87 -2.70
N ARG A 206 -15.57 -6.02 -1.65
CA ARG A 206 -15.20 -4.61 -1.79
C ARG A 206 -13.79 -4.45 -2.37
N LEU A 207 -12.81 -5.29 -2.01
CA LEU A 207 -11.45 -5.19 -2.57
C LEU A 207 -11.47 -5.29 -4.10
N ILE A 208 -12.31 -6.17 -4.64
CA ILE A 208 -12.51 -6.36 -6.09
C ILE A 208 -13.19 -5.13 -6.69
N ASP A 209 -14.30 -4.70 -6.09
CA ASP A 209 -15.11 -3.60 -6.61
C ASP A 209 -14.36 -2.26 -6.60
N ASP A 210 -13.58 -2.02 -5.54
CA ASP A 210 -12.77 -0.82 -5.41
C ASP A 210 -11.65 -0.78 -6.43
N ALA A 211 -10.93 -1.89 -6.63
CA ALA A 211 -9.89 -1.99 -7.64
C ALA A 211 -10.43 -1.66 -9.04
N ILE A 212 -11.51 -2.35 -9.45
CA ILE A 212 -12.12 -2.16 -10.78
C ILE A 212 -12.70 -0.75 -10.93
N ALA A 213 -13.35 -0.21 -9.89
CA ALA A 213 -13.92 1.13 -9.96
C ALA A 213 -12.86 2.21 -10.13
N VAL A 214 -11.71 2.05 -9.46
CA VAL A 214 -10.60 3.02 -9.51
C VAL A 214 -9.89 2.95 -10.86
N GLU A 215 -9.67 1.75 -11.40
CA GLU A 215 -9.14 1.58 -12.75
C GLU A 215 -10.05 2.24 -13.80
N LYS A 216 -11.37 2.02 -13.72
CA LYS A 216 -12.36 2.66 -14.59
C LYS A 216 -12.43 4.18 -14.43
N ALA A 217 -12.09 4.71 -13.26
CA ALA A 217 -12.04 6.14 -12.99
C ALA A 217 -10.73 6.80 -13.49
N GLY A 218 -9.75 6.01 -13.93
CA GLY A 218 -8.47 6.49 -14.45
C GLY A 218 -7.37 6.54 -13.41
N GLY A 219 -7.53 5.80 -12.32
CA GLY A 219 -6.56 5.67 -11.25
C GLY A 219 -6.99 6.31 -9.93
N LEU A 220 -6.19 6.01 -8.92
CA LEU A 220 -6.31 6.44 -7.55
C LEU A 220 -5.88 7.90 -7.42
N TYR A 221 -6.71 8.71 -6.77
CA TYR A 221 -6.46 10.12 -6.46
C TYR A 221 -6.75 10.39 -4.99
N GLY A 222 -5.94 11.23 -4.37
CA GLY A 222 -6.03 11.58 -2.96
C GLY A 222 -4.67 11.99 -2.41
N LYS A 223 -4.53 11.90 -1.08
CA LYS A 223 -3.33 12.28 -0.32
C LYS A 223 -2.58 11.04 0.17
N ALA A 224 -1.29 11.19 0.37
CA ALA A 224 -0.46 10.26 1.10
C ALA A 224 -0.31 10.72 2.56
N TYR A 225 -0.43 9.79 3.50
CA TYR A 225 -0.19 10.00 4.92
C TYR A 225 1.02 9.18 5.35
N ILE A 226 2.01 9.85 5.92
CA ILE A 226 3.32 9.29 6.25
C ILE A 226 3.51 9.43 7.76
N ASP A 227 3.61 8.32 8.45
CA ASP A 227 3.72 8.25 9.91
C ASP A 227 5.12 7.75 10.29
N LEU A 228 6.01 8.68 10.61
CA LEU A 228 7.38 8.38 11.00
C LEU A 228 7.43 8.05 12.48
N ALA A 229 8.31 7.15 12.92
CA ALA A 229 8.50 6.91 14.35
C ALA A 229 9.79 7.47 14.92
N GLN A 230 10.58 8.15 14.08
CA GLN A 230 11.91 8.66 14.45
C GLN A 230 12.88 7.55 14.88
N LYS A 231 12.73 6.32 14.36
CA LYS A 231 13.69 5.23 14.61
C LYS A 231 14.85 5.31 13.61
N ASN A 232 15.78 6.23 13.85
CA ASN A 232 16.85 6.57 12.90
C ASN A 232 18.16 5.78 13.09
N ASP A 233 18.20 4.81 14.01
CA ASP A 233 19.42 4.11 14.41
C ASP A 233 19.40 2.61 14.05
N GLY A 234 20.60 2.05 13.86
CA GLY A 234 20.81 0.61 13.66
C GLY A 234 19.99 0.02 12.51
N GLY A 235 19.50 -1.20 12.70
CA GLY A 235 18.67 -1.89 11.71
C GLY A 235 17.33 -1.19 11.43
N TYR A 236 16.79 -0.43 12.38
CA TYR A 236 15.49 0.24 12.21
C TYR A 236 15.52 1.42 11.25
N LYS A 237 16.69 2.05 11.07
CA LYS A 237 16.87 3.14 10.11
C LYS A 237 16.39 2.76 8.71
N GLN A 238 16.57 1.50 8.31
CA GLN A 238 16.14 1.00 7.01
C GLN A 238 14.63 1.20 6.77
N GLY A 239 13.80 0.86 7.77
CA GLY A 239 12.34 0.99 7.66
C GLY A 239 11.89 2.45 7.68
N GLU A 240 12.53 3.26 8.50
CA GLU A 240 12.32 4.72 8.54
C GLU A 240 12.68 5.37 7.19
N ASP A 241 13.78 4.97 6.57
CA ASP A 241 14.22 5.46 5.26
C ASP A 241 13.21 5.10 4.15
N TRP A 242 12.67 3.87 4.15
CA TRP A 242 11.63 3.49 3.19
C TRP A 242 10.41 4.41 3.25
N ILE A 243 9.93 4.70 4.47
CA ILE A 243 8.75 5.54 4.66
C ILE A 243 9.04 6.99 4.24
N ARG A 244 10.24 7.52 4.53
CA ARG A 244 10.68 8.85 4.04
C ARG A 244 10.77 8.90 2.52
N ASN A 245 11.31 7.85 1.90
CA ASN A 245 11.40 7.73 0.45
C ASN A 245 10.01 7.67 -0.21
N CYS A 246 9.03 7.00 0.42
CA CYS A 246 7.63 7.01 -0.05
C CYS A 246 7.08 8.45 -0.14
N ALA A 247 7.34 9.29 0.86
CA ALA A 247 6.95 10.70 0.85
C ALA A 247 7.58 11.44 -0.34
N ALA A 248 8.89 11.29 -0.54
CA ALA A 248 9.61 11.93 -1.63
C ALA A 248 9.08 11.50 -3.02
N LEU A 249 8.83 10.20 -3.21
CA LEU A 249 8.25 9.65 -4.44
C LEU A 249 6.84 10.22 -4.71
N CYS A 250 6.00 10.30 -3.68
CA CYS A 250 4.66 10.89 -3.79
C CYS A 250 4.73 12.36 -4.21
N ILE A 251 5.58 13.16 -3.56
CA ILE A 251 5.77 14.58 -3.89
C ILE A 251 6.25 14.74 -5.34
N ALA A 252 7.21 13.91 -5.77
CA ALA A 252 7.74 13.92 -7.12
C ALA A 252 6.68 13.58 -8.19
N LYS A 253 5.69 12.76 -7.85
CA LYS A 253 4.57 12.37 -8.73
C LYS A 253 3.31 13.25 -8.58
N GLY A 254 3.40 14.34 -7.82
CA GLY A 254 2.28 15.29 -7.66
C GLY A 254 1.16 14.75 -6.77
N ILE A 255 1.50 13.94 -5.78
CA ILE A 255 0.57 13.47 -4.74
C ILE A 255 0.82 14.32 -3.49
N PRO A 256 -0.19 15.02 -2.94
CA PRO A 256 -0.07 15.71 -1.65
C PRO A 256 0.31 14.75 -0.54
N VAL A 257 1.23 15.17 0.32
CA VAL A 257 1.71 14.35 1.44
C VAL A 257 1.52 15.10 2.74
N ALA A 258 0.98 14.41 3.74
CA ALA A 258 0.99 14.84 5.13
C ALA A 258 1.94 13.93 5.91
N VAL A 259 3.04 14.49 6.39
CA VAL A 259 4.06 13.76 7.17
C VAL A 259 3.90 14.09 8.64
N ASP A 260 3.67 13.08 9.47
CA ASP A 260 3.90 13.19 10.92
C ASP A 260 5.39 12.98 11.20
N HIS A 261 5.98 13.92 11.91
CA HIS A 261 7.38 13.89 12.33
C HIS A 261 7.50 13.68 13.85
N ALA A 262 6.40 13.44 14.56
CA ALA A 262 6.43 12.98 15.94
C ALA A 262 6.97 11.53 16.01
N ALA A 263 7.34 11.08 17.20
CA ALA A 263 7.70 9.67 17.42
C ALA A 263 6.46 8.79 17.71
N PRO A 264 5.44 9.28 18.43
CA PRO A 264 4.12 8.64 18.45
C PRO A 264 3.45 8.72 17.07
N THR A 265 2.57 7.76 16.81
CA THR A 265 1.72 7.70 15.61
C THR A 265 0.77 8.89 15.49
N PHE A 266 0.17 9.04 14.31
CA PHE A 266 -0.92 10.00 14.11
C PHE A 266 -1.97 9.88 15.24
N PRO A 267 -2.38 10.99 15.89
CA PRO A 267 -3.34 10.92 16.97
C PRO A 267 -4.73 10.51 16.46
N LYS A 268 -5.55 9.92 17.34
CA LYS A 268 -6.91 9.46 17.04
C LYS A 268 -7.78 10.51 16.34
N GLY A 269 -7.66 11.77 16.75
CA GLY A 269 -8.40 12.88 16.18
C GLY A 269 -7.77 13.49 14.92
N TYR A 270 -6.70 12.92 14.36
CA TYR A 270 -6.04 13.56 13.22
C TYR A 270 -6.99 13.62 12.01
N PRO A 271 -7.20 14.79 11.38
CA PRO A 271 -8.13 14.95 10.25
C PRO A 271 -7.66 14.29 8.95
N MET A 272 -7.64 12.96 8.92
CA MET A 272 -7.19 12.17 7.78
C MET A 272 -8.32 12.02 6.76
N LYS A 273 -8.22 12.70 5.61
CA LYS A 273 -9.22 12.71 4.52
C LYS A 273 -8.58 12.45 3.18
N ASP A 274 -9.35 11.86 2.27
CA ASP A 274 -8.87 11.46 0.94
C ASP A 274 -7.59 10.61 1.02
N ALA A 275 -7.45 9.78 2.06
CA ALA A 275 -6.28 8.94 2.28
C ALA A 275 -6.18 7.87 1.19
N ALA A 276 -5.43 8.18 0.13
CA ALA A 276 -5.16 7.28 -0.98
C ALA A 276 -3.95 6.39 -0.68
N LEU A 277 -2.95 6.93 0.00
CA LEU A 277 -1.78 6.20 0.44
C LEU A 277 -1.59 6.39 1.95
N TYR A 278 -1.24 5.33 2.67
CA TYR A 278 -0.81 5.41 4.06
C TYR A 278 0.41 4.52 4.29
N PHE A 279 1.46 5.07 4.89
CA PHE A 279 2.66 4.35 5.27
C PHE A 279 3.06 4.75 6.69
N GLY A 280 3.04 3.80 7.62
CA GLY A 280 3.33 4.06 9.04
C GLY A 280 4.22 3.03 9.71
N TRP A 281 4.66 3.36 10.92
CA TRP A 281 5.65 2.64 11.74
C TRP A 281 5.57 3.16 13.19
N TYR A 282 5.81 2.43 14.28
CA TYR A 282 5.80 0.98 14.51
C TYR A 282 5.14 0.77 15.87
N THR A 283 3.90 0.28 15.85
CA THR A 283 3.15 -0.14 17.04
C THR A 283 2.39 -1.43 16.74
N GLU A 284 2.08 -2.21 17.77
CA GLU A 284 1.57 -3.57 17.60
C GLU A 284 0.15 -3.61 17.05
N HIS A 285 -0.72 -2.74 17.55
CA HIS A 285 -2.13 -2.70 17.19
C HIS A 285 -2.46 -1.40 16.48
N VAL A 286 -3.43 -1.49 15.57
CA VAL A 286 -4.04 -0.33 14.91
C VAL A 286 -4.38 0.75 15.94
N ASP A 287 -4.03 1.97 15.62
CA ASP A 287 -4.28 3.14 16.45
C ASP A 287 -4.67 4.36 15.60
N GLY A 288 -4.53 5.56 16.16
CA GLY A 288 -4.72 6.79 15.42
C GLY A 288 -6.12 6.93 14.78
N PRO A 289 -6.22 7.60 13.62
CA PRO A 289 -7.50 7.87 12.95
C PRO A 289 -8.29 6.60 12.61
N PHE A 290 -7.60 5.46 12.48
CA PHE A 290 -8.19 4.17 12.10
C PHE A 290 -9.10 3.59 13.19
N LEU A 291 -8.99 4.07 14.43
CA LEU A 291 -9.92 3.69 15.51
C LEU A 291 -11.28 4.39 15.38
N SER A 292 -11.38 5.50 14.64
CA SER A 292 -12.64 6.23 14.48
C SER A 292 -13.63 5.42 13.63
N PRO A 293 -14.84 5.09 14.12
CA PRO A 293 -15.88 4.42 13.33
C PRO A 293 -16.24 5.14 12.02
N SER A 294 -16.08 6.46 11.96
CA SER A 294 -16.38 7.28 10.78
C SER A 294 -15.24 7.33 9.75
N PHE A 295 -14.00 6.98 10.13
CA PHE A 295 -12.87 7.05 9.22
C PHE A 295 -13.03 6.05 8.07
N ARG A 296 -12.78 6.51 6.84
CA ARG A 296 -12.66 5.67 5.65
C ARG A 296 -11.47 6.15 4.81
N PHE A 297 -10.71 5.21 4.29
CA PHE A 297 -9.74 5.48 3.23
C PHE A 297 -10.43 5.96 1.95
N ALA A 298 -9.68 6.61 1.07
CA ALA A 298 -10.14 6.85 -0.29
C ALA A 298 -10.39 5.50 -0.98
N ARG A 299 -11.42 5.43 -1.83
CA ARG A 299 -11.72 4.21 -2.58
C ARG A 299 -10.50 3.80 -3.41
N GLY A 300 -10.07 2.55 -3.28
CA GLY A 300 -8.86 2.05 -3.94
C GLY A 300 -7.55 2.30 -3.20
N ALA A 301 -7.58 2.79 -1.97
CA ALA A 301 -6.37 3.15 -1.24
C ALA A 301 -5.41 1.96 -1.05
N VAL A 302 -4.12 2.29 -1.03
CA VAL A 302 -3.04 1.38 -0.64
C VAL A 302 -2.53 1.83 0.73
N ALA A 303 -2.56 0.94 1.72
CA ALA A 303 -2.16 1.28 3.07
C ALA A 303 -1.21 0.21 3.63
N CYS A 304 -0.19 0.61 4.37
CA CYS A 304 0.67 -0.31 5.11
C CYS A 304 1.14 0.35 6.41
N HIS A 305 1.14 -0.41 7.49
CA HIS A 305 1.89 -0.07 8.69
C HIS A 305 2.93 -1.15 8.91
N ILE A 306 4.20 -0.77 9.00
CA ILE A 306 5.25 -1.74 9.23
C ILE A 306 5.11 -2.24 10.66
N HIS A 307 4.73 -3.51 10.77
CA HIS A 307 4.70 -4.27 12.00
C HIS A 307 4.96 -5.74 11.65
N SER A 308 5.75 -6.43 12.47
CA SER A 308 6.14 -7.82 12.20
C SER A 308 4.96 -8.79 12.15
N PHE A 309 3.90 -8.53 12.88
CA PHE A 309 2.71 -9.38 12.95
C PHE A 309 1.48 -8.69 12.34
N SER A 310 1.70 -7.77 11.39
CA SER A 310 0.64 -6.92 10.82
C SER A 310 -0.54 -7.71 10.25
N ALA A 311 -0.33 -8.95 9.80
CA ALA A 311 -1.35 -9.86 9.27
C ALA A 311 -1.45 -11.16 10.09
N SER A 312 -1.20 -11.12 11.40
CA SER A 312 -1.33 -12.31 12.27
C SER A 312 -2.75 -12.91 12.29
N THR A 313 -3.75 -12.10 11.98
CA THR A 313 -5.12 -12.54 11.71
C THR A 313 -5.78 -11.57 10.72
N LEU A 314 -6.69 -12.08 9.90
CA LEU A 314 -7.53 -11.32 8.98
C LEU A 314 -8.99 -11.30 9.43
N THR A 315 -9.34 -12.06 10.47
CA THR A 315 -10.74 -12.20 10.93
C THR A 315 -11.15 -11.16 11.98
N ASN A 316 -10.20 -10.49 12.63
CA ASN A 316 -10.49 -9.47 13.65
C ASN A 316 -10.20 -8.05 13.12
N PRO A 317 -11.22 -7.21 12.87
CA PRO A 317 -11.04 -5.86 12.32
C PRO A 317 -10.42 -4.85 13.31
N ASN A 318 -10.07 -5.27 14.53
CA ASN A 318 -9.51 -4.42 15.57
C ASN A 318 -8.12 -4.88 16.06
N SER A 319 -7.58 -5.98 15.52
CA SER A 319 -6.26 -6.50 15.91
C SER A 319 -5.22 -6.28 14.83
N TYR A 320 -3.99 -5.99 15.26
CA TYR A 320 -2.85 -5.72 14.37
C TYR A 320 -3.19 -4.62 13.34
N TRP A 321 -2.85 -4.80 12.07
CA TRP A 321 -2.95 -3.73 11.07
C TRP A 321 -3.71 -4.10 9.81
N SER A 322 -3.45 -5.26 9.22
CA SER A 322 -3.97 -5.58 7.88
C SER A 322 -5.50 -5.67 7.86
N ALA A 323 -6.11 -6.44 8.76
CA ALA A 323 -7.56 -6.56 8.82
C ALA A 323 -8.25 -5.22 9.16
N PRO A 324 -7.78 -4.44 10.15
CA PRO A 324 -8.28 -3.09 10.38
C PRO A 324 -8.18 -2.16 9.16
N LEU A 325 -7.03 -2.10 8.49
CA LEU A 325 -6.85 -1.24 7.32
C LEU A 325 -7.84 -1.59 6.19
N LEU A 326 -8.03 -2.90 5.94
CA LEU A 326 -9.03 -3.40 5.00
C LEU A 326 -10.46 -3.08 5.47
N ALA A 327 -10.79 -3.25 6.75
CA ALA A 327 -12.09 -2.88 7.30
C ALA A 327 -12.40 -1.37 7.15
N ARG A 328 -11.35 -0.53 7.17
CA ARG A 328 -11.45 0.92 6.97
C ARG A 328 -11.44 1.37 5.52
N GLY A 329 -11.43 0.45 4.55
CA GLY A 329 -11.63 0.77 3.15
C GLY A 329 -10.36 0.75 2.29
N ALA A 330 -9.20 0.37 2.83
CA ALA A 330 -8.04 0.10 1.97
C ALA A 330 -8.39 -1.02 0.98
N ALA A 331 -7.99 -0.88 -0.28
CA ALA A 331 -8.16 -1.90 -1.31
C ALA A 331 -6.95 -2.84 -1.40
N PHE A 332 -5.80 -2.41 -0.87
CA PHE A 332 -4.60 -3.23 -0.82
C PHE A 332 -3.75 -2.93 0.42
N THR A 333 -3.19 -3.97 1.03
CA THR A 333 -2.17 -3.87 2.09
C THR A 333 -1.22 -5.08 2.05
N PRO A 334 0.11 -4.89 2.01
CA PRO A 334 1.03 -5.98 2.30
C PRO A 334 1.09 -6.21 3.82
N GLY A 335 1.28 -7.45 4.23
CA GLY A 335 1.34 -7.80 5.65
C GLY A 335 2.22 -9.02 5.93
N ASN A 336 2.41 -9.31 7.22
CA ASN A 336 3.24 -10.41 7.70
C ASN A 336 2.45 -11.26 8.70
N VAL A 337 2.36 -12.57 8.44
CA VAL A 337 1.55 -13.52 9.24
C VAL A 337 2.30 -14.06 10.48
N TRP A 338 3.61 -13.87 10.50
CA TRP A 338 4.58 -14.22 11.54
C TRP A 338 5.73 -13.22 11.48
N GLU A 339 6.68 -13.29 12.42
CA GLU A 339 7.86 -12.42 12.44
C GLU A 339 8.71 -12.55 11.16
N PRO A 340 8.82 -11.50 10.34
CA PRO A 340 9.58 -11.56 9.10
C PRO A 340 11.05 -11.17 9.29
N TYR A 341 11.43 -10.48 10.37
CA TYR A 341 12.55 -9.53 10.39
C TYR A 341 12.36 -8.37 9.40
N LEU A 342 12.72 -7.16 9.83
CA LEU A 342 12.53 -5.95 9.02
C LEU A 342 13.12 -6.08 7.61
N SER A 343 14.34 -6.60 7.49
CA SER A 343 15.03 -6.76 6.21
C SER A 343 14.37 -7.74 5.24
N MET A 344 13.34 -8.48 5.67
CA MET A 344 12.54 -9.35 4.82
C MET A 344 11.05 -8.98 4.77
N CYS A 345 10.68 -7.81 5.28
CA CYS A 345 9.42 -7.16 4.95
C CYS A 345 9.39 -6.72 3.47
N THR A 346 8.22 -6.29 3.00
CA THR A 346 8.09 -5.56 1.74
C THR A 346 8.70 -4.16 1.87
N PHE A 347 9.65 -3.82 0.99
CA PHE A 347 10.32 -2.53 0.98
C PHE A 347 9.37 -1.48 0.40
N LEU A 348 8.77 -0.67 1.28
CA LEU A 348 7.63 0.17 0.90
C LEU A 348 7.96 1.24 -0.14
N ASP A 349 9.20 1.72 -0.18
CA ASP A 349 9.68 2.68 -1.19
C ASP A 349 9.80 2.04 -2.57
N VAL A 350 10.38 0.84 -2.66
CA VAL A 350 10.43 0.05 -3.90
C VAL A 350 9.01 -0.24 -4.39
N MET A 351 8.12 -0.71 -3.51
CA MET A 351 6.72 -0.96 -3.87
C MET A 351 6.05 0.32 -4.38
N THR A 352 6.20 1.44 -3.67
CA THR A 352 5.61 2.72 -4.03
C THR A 352 6.11 3.22 -5.37
N ASP A 353 7.41 3.11 -5.65
CA ASP A 353 7.98 3.47 -6.95
C ASP A 353 7.35 2.66 -8.09
N ARG A 354 7.26 1.32 -7.94
CA ARG A 354 6.66 0.43 -8.94
C ARG A 354 5.17 0.70 -9.14
N LEU A 355 4.42 0.94 -8.06
CA LEU A 355 3.02 1.35 -8.15
C LEU A 355 2.87 2.66 -8.94
N LEU A 356 3.70 3.67 -8.66
CA LEU A 356 3.68 4.96 -9.34
C LEU A 356 4.23 4.90 -10.78
N ALA A 357 4.89 3.81 -11.16
CA ALA A 357 5.23 3.45 -12.53
C ALA A 357 4.08 2.72 -13.27
N GLY A 358 2.96 2.47 -12.59
CA GLY A 358 1.74 1.88 -13.16
C GLY A 358 1.70 0.36 -13.19
N TRP A 359 2.54 -0.29 -12.38
CA TRP A 359 2.51 -1.74 -12.21
C TRP A 359 1.26 -2.17 -11.43
N MET A 360 0.85 -3.44 -11.56
CA MET A 360 -0.19 -3.97 -10.69
C MET A 360 0.34 -4.21 -9.27
N VAL A 361 -0.55 -4.22 -8.28
CA VAL A 361 -0.17 -4.30 -6.87
C VAL A 361 0.66 -5.53 -6.53
N SER A 362 0.34 -6.70 -7.09
CA SER A 362 1.12 -7.92 -6.81
C SER A 362 2.49 -7.91 -7.48
N GLU A 363 2.63 -7.34 -8.69
CA GLU A 363 3.94 -7.11 -9.33
C GLU A 363 4.79 -6.18 -8.46
N ALA A 364 4.25 -5.02 -8.07
CA ALA A 364 4.95 -4.04 -7.27
C ALA A 364 5.36 -4.60 -5.90
N ALA A 365 4.45 -5.31 -5.23
CA ALA A 365 4.70 -5.84 -3.89
C ALA A 365 5.70 -7.00 -3.90
N TRP A 366 5.54 -8.00 -4.78
CA TRP A 366 6.52 -9.08 -4.87
C TRP A 366 7.87 -8.59 -5.41
N CYS A 367 7.93 -7.60 -6.29
CA CYS A 367 9.19 -6.95 -6.68
C CYS A 367 9.88 -6.27 -5.49
N ALA A 368 9.12 -5.89 -4.45
CA ALA A 368 9.63 -5.21 -3.27
C ALA A 368 9.87 -6.13 -2.06
N THR A 369 9.56 -7.43 -2.16
CA THR A 369 9.76 -8.40 -1.08
C THR A 369 10.99 -9.27 -1.37
N PRO A 370 12.00 -9.30 -0.50
CA PRO A 370 13.27 -10.00 -0.79
C PRO A 370 13.20 -11.52 -0.57
N ALA A 371 12.21 -12.01 0.16
CA ALA A 371 12.07 -13.41 0.56
C ALA A 371 10.77 -14.05 0.07
N MET A 372 10.83 -15.36 -0.18
CA MET A 372 9.75 -16.29 -0.50
C MET A 372 9.80 -17.44 0.49
N SER A 373 8.75 -18.28 0.54
CA SER A 373 8.61 -19.32 1.58
C SER A 373 8.76 -18.73 2.99
N TRP A 374 8.23 -17.52 3.18
CA TRP A 374 8.40 -16.70 4.38
C TRP A 374 7.08 -16.06 4.80
N MET A 375 7.12 -14.99 5.58
CA MET A 375 5.95 -14.51 6.33
C MET A 375 5.02 -13.57 5.56
N ASN A 376 5.40 -13.15 4.36
CA ASN A 376 4.74 -12.06 3.64
C ASN A 376 3.46 -12.51 2.92
N THR A 377 2.39 -11.73 3.05
CA THR A 377 1.11 -11.87 2.31
C THR A 377 0.74 -10.56 1.63
N MET A 378 0.11 -10.64 0.47
CA MET A 378 -0.32 -9.48 -0.33
C MET A 378 -1.85 -9.46 -0.37
N LEU A 379 -2.48 -8.59 0.41
CA LEU A 379 -3.92 -8.60 0.62
C LEU A 379 -4.60 -7.56 -0.27
N GLY A 380 -5.45 -8.02 -1.18
CA GLY A 380 -6.11 -7.22 -2.21
C GLY A 380 -6.28 -7.98 -3.51
N ASP A 381 -6.93 -7.34 -4.48
CA ASP A 381 -6.98 -7.83 -5.86
C ASP A 381 -5.57 -7.77 -6.49
N PRO A 382 -4.92 -8.90 -6.83
CA PRO A 382 -3.55 -8.90 -7.34
C PRO A 382 -3.38 -8.16 -8.67
N LEU A 383 -4.46 -8.01 -9.46
CA LEU A 383 -4.45 -7.36 -10.77
C LEU A 383 -4.69 -5.85 -10.67
N TYR A 384 -4.97 -5.33 -9.47
CA TYR A 384 -5.28 -3.92 -9.27
C TYR A 384 -4.14 -3.00 -9.74
N ARG A 385 -4.47 -2.01 -10.59
CA ARG A 385 -3.56 -0.94 -11.03
C ARG A 385 -3.99 0.44 -10.50
N PRO A 386 -3.48 0.88 -9.35
CA PRO A 386 -3.87 2.18 -8.77
C PRO A 386 -3.41 3.38 -9.59
N PHE A 387 -2.29 3.30 -10.32
CA PHE A 387 -1.74 4.46 -11.06
C PHE A 387 -1.50 4.12 -12.54
N PRO A 388 -2.54 3.90 -13.35
CA PRO A 388 -2.38 3.47 -14.74
C PRO A 388 -1.61 4.52 -15.57
N VAL A 389 -0.77 4.04 -16.48
CA VAL A 389 0.04 4.89 -17.38
C VAL A 389 -0.85 5.67 -18.34
N THR A 390 -1.94 5.06 -18.80
CA THR A 390 -2.98 5.71 -19.60
C THR A 390 -4.15 6.10 -18.70
N THR A 391 -4.56 7.37 -18.74
CA THR A 391 -5.70 7.85 -17.96
C THR A 391 -6.96 7.81 -18.82
N SER A 392 -7.85 6.86 -18.55
CA SER A 392 -9.24 6.86 -19.03
C SER A 392 -10.14 7.30 -17.87
N GLY A 393 -11.03 8.28 -18.06
CA GLY A 393 -11.92 8.69 -16.96
C GLY A 393 -12.44 10.11 -17.05
N ASP A 394 -13.46 10.40 -16.25
CA ASP A 394 -14.05 11.73 -16.19
C ASP A 394 -13.05 12.75 -15.63
N ARG A 395 -12.63 13.68 -16.49
CA ARG A 395 -11.65 14.73 -16.19
C ARG A 395 -12.14 15.72 -15.12
N LYS A 396 -13.45 15.76 -14.83
CA LYS A 396 -14.02 16.65 -13.81
C LYS A 396 -13.92 16.08 -12.39
N LYS A 397 -13.81 14.76 -12.23
CA LYS A 397 -13.63 14.13 -10.91
C LYS A 397 -12.19 14.30 -10.43
N SER A 398 -12.02 14.68 -9.16
CA SER A 398 -10.70 14.88 -8.53
C SER A 398 -9.83 15.88 -9.30
N ALA A 399 -10.43 16.96 -9.81
CA ALA A 399 -9.80 17.90 -10.72
C ALA A 399 -8.51 18.52 -10.16
N ASP A 400 -8.45 18.76 -8.85
CA ASP A 400 -7.27 19.27 -8.16
C ASP A 400 -6.14 18.23 -8.10
N TYR A 401 -6.41 17.00 -7.65
CA TYR A 401 -5.43 15.92 -7.65
C TYR A 401 -4.92 15.59 -9.06
N ARG A 402 -5.78 15.68 -10.08
CA ARG A 402 -5.39 15.55 -11.49
C ARG A 402 -4.46 16.68 -11.93
N ALA A 403 -4.79 17.94 -11.58
CA ALA A 403 -3.95 19.08 -11.90
C ALA A 403 -2.55 18.95 -11.28
N LEU A 404 -2.46 18.48 -10.04
CA LEU A 404 -1.19 18.20 -9.37
C LEU A 404 -0.35 17.14 -10.09
N ARG A 405 -0.94 15.99 -10.44
CA ARG A 405 -0.24 14.93 -11.16
C ARG A 405 0.26 15.38 -12.53
N LEU A 406 -0.57 16.10 -13.29
CA LEU A 406 -0.21 16.66 -14.59
C LEU A 406 0.91 17.71 -14.47
N ALA A 407 0.83 18.59 -13.48
CA ALA A 407 1.86 19.58 -13.22
C ALA A 407 3.20 18.94 -12.86
N ALA A 408 3.20 17.89 -12.02
CA ALA A 408 4.39 17.15 -11.66
C ALA A 408 5.02 16.45 -12.88
N GLN A 409 4.20 15.78 -13.69
CA GLN A 409 4.66 15.14 -14.94
C GLN A 409 5.28 16.14 -15.92
N ARG A 410 4.72 17.35 -16.02
CA ARG A 410 5.17 18.36 -16.99
C ARG A 410 6.42 19.12 -16.53
N TRP A 411 6.42 19.59 -15.29
CA TRP A 411 7.41 20.56 -14.83
C TRP A 411 8.38 19.99 -13.79
N SER A 412 7.94 19.07 -12.92
CA SER A 412 8.88 18.42 -11.98
C SER A 412 9.85 17.51 -12.72
N ALA A 413 9.39 16.77 -13.73
CA ALA A 413 10.25 15.92 -14.56
C ALA A 413 11.23 16.73 -15.42
N ALA A 414 10.88 17.97 -15.78
CA ALA A 414 11.73 18.88 -16.55
C ALA A 414 12.66 19.75 -15.67
N GLY A 415 12.55 19.66 -14.34
CA GLY A 415 13.31 20.50 -13.40
C GLY A 415 12.85 21.97 -13.34
N ASP A 416 11.71 22.31 -13.94
CA ASP A 416 11.18 23.69 -14.01
C ASP A 416 10.33 24.05 -12.79
N ARG A 417 11.00 24.37 -11.68
CA ARG A 417 10.36 24.68 -10.40
C ARG A 417 9.45 25.91 -10.48
N ASP A 418 9.86 26.95 -11.20
CA ASP A 418 9.14 28.21 -11.25
C ASP A 418 7.85 28.07 -12.05
N ALA A 419 7.88 27.38 -13.19
CA ALA A 419 6.67 27.09 -13.94
C ALA A 419 5.72 26.18 -13.14
N LEU A 420 6.24 25.18 -12.42
CA LEU A 420 5.41 24.33 -11.57
C LEU A 420 4.65 25.16 -10.52
N ILE A 421 5.36 26.02 -9.79
CA ILE A 421 4.76 26.85 -8.72
C ILE A 421 3.74 27.81 -9.32
N LYS A 422 4.11 28.55 -10.38
CA LYS A 422 3.22 29.52 -11.02
C LYS A 422 1.93 28.88 -11.50
N ASN A 423 2.02 27.79 -12.26
CA ASN A 423 0.84 27.14 -12.85
C ASN A 423 -0.03 26.47 -11.78
N LEU A 424 0.56 25.89 -10.73
CA LEU A 424 -0.22 25.34 -9.62
C LEU A 424 -0.90 26.44 -8.80
N GLN A 425 -0.26 27.59 -8.60
CA GLN A 425 -0.90 28.72 -7.93
C GLN A 425 -2.13 29.22 -8.72
N GLU A 426 -2.01 29.35 -10.05
CA GLU A 426 -3.13 29.71 -10.93
C GLU A 426 -4.25 28.66 -10.86
N ALA A 427 -3.91 27.37 -10.89
CA ALA A 427 -4.86 26.27 -10.77
C ALA A 427 -5.55 26.25 -9.40
N GLY A 428 -4.80 26.45 -8.31
CA GLY A 428 -5.34 26.53 -6.94
C GLY A 428 -6.36 27.66 -6.79
N SER A 429 -6.10 28.81 -7.43
CA SER A 429 -7.04 29.93 -7.46
C SER A 429 -8.30 29.62 -8.26
N SER A 430 -8.13 29.09 -9.48
CA SER A 430 -9.25 28.76 -10.37
C SER A 430 -10.15 27.66 -9.81
N LEU A 431 -9.56 26.64 -9.18
CA LEU A 431 -10.28 25.50 -8.61
C LEU A 431 -10.73 25.75 -7.16
N LYS A 432 -10.25 26.82 -6.53
CA LYS A 432 -10.41 27.08 -5.09
C LYS A 432 -9.97 25.88 -4.25
N SER A 433 -8.87 25.23 -4.64
CA SER A 433 -8.41 23.98 -4.03
C SER A 433 -7.40 24.24 -2.92
N GLY A 434 -7.77 23.90 -1.69
CA GLY A 434 -6.84 23.88 -0.57
C GLY A 434 -5.76 22.80 -0.73
N SER A 435 -6.07 21.66 -1.37
CA SER A 435 -5.11 20.57 -1.60
C SER A 435 -3.93 20.99 -2.47
N ILE A 436 -4.17 21.87 -3.46
CA ILE A 436 -3.08 22.42 -4.28
C ILE A 436 -2.16 23.31 -3.46
N TYR A 437 -2.74 24.18 -2.62
CA TYR A 437 -1.94 25.06 -1.77
C TYR A 437 -1.21 24.30 -0.67
N GLU A 438 -1.79 23.23 -0.12
CA GLU A 438 -1.06 22.31 0.76
C GLU A 438 0.14 21.67 0.08
N PHE A 439 -0.02 21.20 -1.16
CA PHE A 439 1.10 20.63 -1.91
C PHE A 439 2.21 21.66 -2.15
N LEU A 440 1.87 22.91 -2.44
CA LEU A 440 2.84 24.01 -2.56
C LEU A 440 3.52 24.32 -1.21
N ALA A 441 2.76 24.29 -0.11
CA ALA A 441 3.31 24.43 1.24
C ALA A 441 4.30 23.32 1.56
N GLU A 442 3.97 22.07 1.21
CA GLU A 442 4.85 20.92 1.42
C GLU A 442 6.15 21.04 0.62
N ARG A 443 6.07 21.40 -0.66
CA ARG A 443 7.26 21.65 -1.49
C ARG A 443 8.10 22.82 -1.02
N ALA A 444 7.50 23.81 -0.36
CA ALA A 444 8.23 24.92 0.22
C ALA A 444 9.06 24.51 1.45
N GLN A 445 8.69 23.41 2.11
CA GLN A 445 9.38 22.91 3.30
C GLN A 445 10.65 22.11 2.98
N THR A 446 10.86 21.69 1.73
CA THR A 446 12.06 20.91 1.31
C THR A 446 13.30 21.78 1.06
N GLY A 447 13.26 23.04 1.51
CA GLY A 447 14.33 24.03 1.36
C GLY A 447 15.40 23.95 2.45
N LYS A 448 15.98 25.10 2.81
CA LYS A 448 17.01 25.20 3.86
C LYS A 448 16.39 24.94 5.26
N PRO A 449 17.09 24.21 6.16
CA PRO A 449 16.67 24.06 7.55
C PRO A 449 16.44 25.43 8.22
N GLY A 450 15.37 25.56 9.03
CA GLY A 450 15.04 26.79 9.75
C GLY A 450 14.33 27.86 8.91
N ALA A 451 14.02 27.59 7.64
CA ALA A 451 13.24 28.50 6.78
C ALA A 451 11.88 27.91 6.34
N ALA A 452 11.59 26.66 6.69
CA ALA A 452 10.46 25.90 6.17
C ALA A 452 9.11 26.55 6.53
N ALA A 453 8.95 27.03 7.76
CA ALA A 453 7.75 27.69 8.25
C ALA A 453 7.49 29.01 7.51
N ARG A 454 8.55 29.80 7.28
CA ARG A 454 8.46 31.06 6.54
C ARG A 454 8.08 30.83 5.08
N GLU A 455 8.68 29.84 4.44
CA GLU A 455 8.41 29.52 3.02
C GLU A 455 7.03 28.87 2.82
N ALA A 456 6.56 28.06 3.77
CA ALA A 456 5.25 27.41 3.72
C ALA A 456 4.08 28.35 4.11
N ALA A 457 4.32 29.34 4.98
CA ALA A 457 3.29 30.23 5.52
C ALA A 457 2.31 30.83 4.49
N PRO A 458 2.74 31.43 3.35
CA PRO A 458 1.81 32.01 2.39
C PRO A 458 0.88 30.94 1.79
N TRP A 459 1.40 29.74 1.53
CA TRP A 459 0.64 28.63 0.96
C TRP A 459 -0.32 28.02 1.97
N LEU A 460 0.10 27.82 3.23
CA LEU A 460 -0.78 27.35 4.29
C LEU A 460 -1.94 28.32 4.54
N LYS A 461 -1.69 29.64 4.48
CA LYS A 461 -2.75 30.65 4.59
C LYS A 461 -3.77 30.55 3.44
N LEU A 462 -3.30 30.36 2.21
CA LEU A 462 -4.18 30.14 1.05
C LEU A 462 -4.96 28.84 1.18
N ALA A 463 -4.33 27.77 1.67
CA ALA A 463 -5.00 26.49 1.94
C ALA A 463 -6.11 26.64 2.99
N GLU A 464 -5.81 27.23 4.16
CA GLU A 464 -6.81 27.46 5.22
C GLU A 464 -8.01 28.26 4.72
N THR A 465 -7.76 29.29 3.89
CA THR A 465 -8.81 30.14 3.30
C THR A 465 -9.65 29.38 2.26
N ALA A 466 -9.04 28.48 1.50
CA ALA A 466 -9.72 27.70 0.47
C ALA A 466 -10.60 26.59 1.07
N TYR A 467 -10.18 25.99 2.18
CA TYR A 467 -10.98 24.97 2.86
C TYR A 467 -12.20 25.55 3.57
N LYS A 468 -13.32 24.86 3.42
CA LYS A 468 -14.58 25.17 4.10
C LYS A 468 -14.85 24.26 5.29
N ASP A 469 -14.29 23.07 5.26
CA ASP A 469 -14.49 22.07 6.30
C ASP A 469 -13.55 22.36 7.48
N PRO A 470 -14.08 22.50 8.71
CA PRO A 470 -13.28 22.78 9.90
C PRO A 470 -12.18 21.76 10.16
N ALA A 471 -12.38 20.49 9.81
CA ALA A 471 -11.39 19.44 10.02
C ALA A 471 -10.17 19.63 9.09
N ASP A 472 -10.40 20.09 7.85
CA ASP A 472 -9.31 20.42 6.93
C ASP A 472 -8.56 21.67 7.36
N GLN A 473 -9.28 22.71 7.83
CA GLN A 473 -8.65 23.90 8.41
C GLN A 473 -7.82 23.57 9.67
N LEU A 474 -8.32 22.69 10.53
CA LEU A 474 -7.58 22.17 11.68
C LEU A 474 -6.30 21.49 11.21
N ARG A 475 -6.36 20.62 10.19
CA ARG A 475 -5.16 19.96 9.67
C ARG A 475 -4.11 20.95 9.17
N ILE A 476 -4.51 22.04 8.52
CA ILE A 476 -3.57 23.12 8.15
C ILE A 476 -2.89 23.73 9.39
N ALA A 477 -3.64 23.95 10.46
CA ALA A 477 -3.07 24.45 11.72
C ALA A 477 -2.10 23.44 12.34
N LEU A 478 -2.41 22.13 12.31
CA LEU A 478 -1.51 21.08 12.78
C LEU A 478 -0.21 21.03 11.95
N THR A 479 -0.32 21.11 10.61
CA THR A 479 0.85 21.18 9.72
C THR A 479 1.70 22.41 10.05
N ARG A 480 1.09 23.59 10.20
CA ARG A 480 1.81 24.83 10.58
C ARG A 480 2.56 24.68 11.90
N ALA A 481 1.92 24.13 12.92
CA ALA A 481 2.55 23.88 14.22
C ALA A 481 3.73 22.90 14.10
N GLY A 482 3.55 21.81 13.33
CA GLY A 482 4.61 20.85 13.04
C GLY A 482 5.81 21.49 12.34
N THR A 483 5.58 22.35 11.34
CA THR A 483 6.67 23.06 10.65
C THR A 483 7.40 24.04 11.57
N LEU A 484 6.68 24.80 12.40
CA LEU A 484 7.28 25.70 13.40
C LEU A 484 8.16 24.96 14.40
N ARG A 485 7.69 23.79 14.88
CA ARG A 485 8.49 22.94 15.78
C ARG A 485 9.81 22.52 15.12
N ARG A 486 9.76 22.09 13.84
CA ARG A 486 10.96 21.65 13.11
C ARG A 486 11.93 22.78 12.79
N ASP A 487 11.43 24.00 12.65
CA ASP A 487 12.25 25.21 12.52
C ASP A 487 12.83 25.71 13.86
N GLY A 488 12.61 24.97 14.96
CA GLY A 488 13.16 25.31 16.27
C GLY A 488 12.35 26.34 17.06
N ASP A 489 11.09 26.57 16.71
CA ASP A 489 10.17 27.46 17.44
C ASP A 489 9.01 26.70 18.11
N PRO A 490 9.29 25.93 19.18
CA PRO A 490 8.26 25.19 19.90
C PRO A 490 7.26 26.11 20.62
N LYS A 491 7.64 27.35 20.95
CA LYS A 491 6.72 28.31 21.59
C LYS A 491 5.64 28.78 20.61
N ALA A 492 6.01 29.14 19.38
CA ALA A 492 5.04 29.48 18.35
C ALA A 492 4.20 28.25 17.95
N ALA A 493 4.80 27.07 17.87
CA ALA A 493 4.07 25.83 17.62
C ALA A 493 2.99 25.57 18.70
N ALA A 494 3.34 25.71 19.98
CA ALA A 494 2.40 25.56 21.10
C ALA A 494 1.23 26.55 21.00
N ARG A 495 1.50 27.82 20.70
CA ARG A 495 0.46 28.85 20.51
C ARG A 495 -0.51 28.47 19.39
N VAL A 496 -0.01 28.01 18.25
CA VAL A 496 -0.86 27.57 17.13
C VAL A 496 -1.75 26.39 17.55
N LEU A 497 -1.23 25.43 18.32
CA LEU A 497 -1.99 24.28 18.81
C LEU A 497 -3.06 24.69 19.85
N GLU A 498 -2.77 25.63 20.73
CA GLU A 498 -3.73 26.20 21.69
C GLU A 498 -4.88 26.94 20.98
N GLU A 499 -4.54 27.79 20.01
CA GLU A 499 -5.50 28.49 19.17
C GLU A 499 -6.38 27.48 18.38
N ALA A 500 -5.78 26.44 17.80
CA ALA A 500 -6.49 25.41 17.08
C ALA A 500 -7.43 24.60 17.99
N ALA A 501 -6.95 24.17 19.17
CA ALA A 501 -7.77 23.43 20.15
C ALA A 501 -8.99 24.24 20.61
N THR A 502 -8.86 25.57 20.67
CA THR A 502 -9.94 26.49 21.02
C THR A 502 -10.88 26.74 19.84
N LYS A 503 -10.35 27.13 18.67
CA LYS A 503 -11.11 27.45 17.46
C LYS A 503 -11.95 26.26 16.99
N PHE A 504 -11.42 25.04 17.09
CA PHE A 504 -12.06 23.83 16.59
C PHE A 504 -12.68 22.97 17.70
N ALA A 505 -12.89 23.49 18.91
CA ALA A 505 -13.35 22.72 20.07
C ALA A 505 -14.66 21.92 19.86
N ARG A 506 -15.47 22.27 18.85
CA ARG A 506 -16.77 21.64 18.53
C ARG A 506 -16.69 20.43 17.62
N ILE A 507 -15.52 20.10 17.05
CA ILE A 507 -15.33 18.90 16.24
C ILE A 507 -14.51 17.84 17.00
N PRO A 508 -14.79 16.54 16.84
CA PRO A 508 -14.03 15.47 17.48
C PRO A 508 -12.52 15.55 17.20
N GLU A 509 -12.14 15.96 15.99
CA GLU A 509 -10.76 16.05 15.53
C GLU A 509 -9.91 17.04 16.34
N SER A 510 -10.52 17.97 17.08
CA SER A 510 -9.80 18.89 17.98
C SER A 510 -8.97 18.19 19.04
N GLU A 511 -9.25 16.91 19.33
CA GLU A 511 -8.43 16.06 20.17
C GLU A 511 -6.97 15.99 19.68
N ALA A 512 -6.73 15.99 18.36
CA ALA A 512 -5.38 15.95 17.80
C ALA A 512 -4.53 17.15 18.21
N ALA A 513 -5.11 18.37 18.19
CA ALA A 513 -4.39 19.57 18.63
C ALA A 513 -3.97 19.48 20.10
N ARG A 514 -4.83 18.92 20.96
CA ARG A 514 -4.54 18.73 22.39
C ARG A 514 -3.46 17.68 22.61
N ILE A 515 -3.50 16.58 21.86
CA ILE A 515 -2.48 15.52 21.94
C ILE A 515 -1.12 16.07 21.51
N TYR A 516 -1.03 16.74 20.36
CA TYR A 516 0.24 17.33 19.91
C TYR A 516 0.74 18.42 20.85
N LEU A 517 -0.15 19.24 21.44
CA LEU A 517 0.25 20.24 22.44
C LEU A 517 0.84 19.58 23.69
N LYS A 518 0.23 18.49 24.15
CA LYS A 518 0.74 17.70 25.28
C LYS A 518 2.11 17.13 24.96
N GLN A 519 2.25 16.44 23.82
CA GLN A 519 3.54 15.89 23.37
C GLN A 519 4.63 16.95 23.25
N LEU A 520 4.30 18.14 22.76
CA LEU A 520 5.25 19.24 22.63
C LEU A 520 5.74 19.78 23.98
N ARG A 521 4.89 19.75 25.02
CA ARG A 521 5.22 20.20 26.38
C ARG A 521 5.96 19.15 27.21
N GLU A 522 5.80 17.88 26.85
CA GLU A 522 6.45 16.74 27.53
C GLU A 522 7.83 16.41 26.97
N GLN A 523 8.24 17.05 25.87
CA GLN A 523 9.62 16.97 25.37
C GLN A 523 10.54 17.82 26.25
N PRO A 524 11.62 17.24 26.81
CA PRO A 524 12.54 17.94 27.72
C PRO A 524 13.30 19.08 27.08
#